data_AF-A0A523XGP5-F1
#
_entry.id   AF-A0A523XGP5-F1
#
_cell.length_a   1.000
_cell.length_b   1.000
_cell.length_c   1.000
_cell.angle_alpha   90.00
_cell.angle_beta   90.00
_cell.angle_gamma   90.00
#
_symmetry.space_group_name_H-M   'P 1'
#
loop_
_entity.id
_entity.type
_entity.pdbx_description
1 polymer ?
#
loop_
_entity_poly.entity_id
_entity_poly.type
_entity_poly.pdbx_seq_one_letter_code
_entity_poly.pdbx_strand_id
1 'polypeptide(L)'
;MSRVDSAELALKKARGVGSYTVGTAMASDGFIPFADSVEVAAKAGATVIIQPGGSIRDRDVIDACNRNDIAMIFTKRRHFRH
;
A
#
# COMPACT_ATOMS: atom_id res chain seq x y z
N MET A 1 -7.99 -9.98 -9.25
CA MET A 1 -8.22 -8.66 -8.64
C MET A 1 -6.89 -7.92 -8.59
N SER A 2 -6.84 -6.65 -8.98
CA SER A 2 -5.62 -5.84 -8.87
C SER A 2 -5.37 -5.43 -7.41
N ARG A 3 -4.11 -5.06 -7.09
CA ARG A 3 -3.79 -4.55 -5.74
C ARG A 3 -4.33 -3.15 -5.49
N VAL A 4 -4.50 -2.34 -6.54
CA VAL A 4 -5.23 -1.06 -6.48
C VAL A 4 -6.68 -1.30 -6.07
N ASP A 5 -7.40 -2.19 -6.77
CA ASP A 5 -8.79 -2.55 -6.42
C ASP A 5 -8.91 -3.03 -4.97
N SER A 6 -7.90 -3.78 -4.50
CA SER A 6 -7.85 -4.29 -3.13
C SER A 6 -7.73 -3.15 -2.11
N ALA A 7 -6.87 -2.16 -2.38
CA ALA A 7 -6.71 -0.97 -1.55
C ALA A 7 -7.98 -0.10 -1.55
N GLU A 8 -8.55 0.16 -2.72
CA GLU A 8 -9.80 0.92 -2.84
C GLU A 8 -10.96 0.25 -2.10
N LEU A 9 -11.06 -1.09 -2.18
CA LEU A 9 -12.07 -1.85 -1.45
C LEU A 9 -11.89 -1.72 0.06
N ALA A 10 -10.67 -1.80 0.56
CA ALA A 10 -10.37 -1.61 1.99
C ALA A 10 -10.79 -0.21 2.46
N LEU A 11 -10.47 0.83 1.69
CA LEU A 11 -10.85 2.22 2.00
C LEU A 11 -12.37 2.42 1.96
N LYS A 12 -13.05 1.86 0.95
CA LYS A 12 -14.51 1.93 0.83
C LYS A 12 -15.18 1.31 2.06
N LYS A 13 -14.69 0.16 2.52
CA LYS A 13 -15.20 -0.50 3.74
C LYS A 13 -14.94 0.32 5.00
N ALA A 14 -13.71 0.83 5.17
CA ALA A 14 -13.35 1.67 6.32
C ALA A 14 -14.25 2.93 6.42
N ARG A 15 -14.47 3.61 5.28
CA ARG A 15 -15.38 4.77 5.21
C ARG A 15 -16.83 4.40 5.50
N GLY A 16 -17.30 3.25 5.00
CA GLY A 16 -18.66 2.77 5.22
C GLY A 16 -19.02 2.53 6.69
N VAL A 17 -18.03 2.30 7.55
CA VAL A 17 -18.21 2.13 9.00
C VAL A 17 -17.80 3.37 9.81
N GLY A 18 -17.52 4.49 9.14
CA GLY A 18 -17.09 5.74 9.80
C GLY A 18 -15.68 5.69 10.41
N SER A 19 -14.83 4.75 9.96
CA SER A 19 -13.45 4.64 10.45
C SER A 19 -12.53 5.67 9.78
N TYR A 20 -11.50 6.10 10.52
CA TYR A 20 -10.49 7.04 10.04
C TYR A 20 -9.27 6.29 9.51
N THR A 21 -8.81 6.66 8.33
CA THR A 21 -7.63 6.04 7.68
C THR A 21 -6.37 6.91 7.78
N VAL A 22 -6.50 8.15 8.28
CA VAL A 22 -5.38 9.08 8.46
C VAL A 22 -4.47 8.59 9.59
N GLY A 23 -3.17 8.58 9.36
CA GLY A 23 -2.17 8.09 10.32
C GLY A 23 -2.04 6.57 10.38
N THR A 24 -2.68 5.83 9.48
CA THR A 24 -2.66 4.36 9.50
C THR A 24 -1.51 3.76 8.70
N ALA A 25 -1.31 2.45 8.84
CA ALA A 25 -0.37 1.67 8.04
C ALA A 25 -1.11 0.77 7.05
N MET A 26 -0.56 0.60 5.84
CA MET A 26 -1.03 -0.36 4.85
C MET A 26 -0.07 -1.56 4.78
N ALA A 27 -0.61 -2.77 4.79
CA ALA A 27 0.16 -4.00 4.59
C ALA A 27 -0.26 -4.71 3.31
N SER A 28 0.70 -5.18 2.53
CA SER A 28 0.46 -6.06 1.38
C SER A 28 1.12 -7.42 1.58
N ASP A 29 0.37 -8.48 1.30
CA ASP A 29 0.81 -9.88 1.36
C ASP A 29 1.75 -10.27 0.19
N GLY A 30 1.63 -9.53 -0.92
CA GLY A 30 2.43 -9.63 -2.13
C GLY A 30 3.16 -8.32 -2.43
N PHE A 31 4.07 -8.34 -3.40
CA PHE A 31 4.77 -7.12 -3.77
C PHE A 31 3.83 -6.12 -4.45
N ILE A 32 4.14 -4.84 -4.33
CA ILE A 32 3.42 -3.76 -5.01
C ILE A 32 4.06 -3.57 -6.40
N PRO A 33 3.34 -3.80 -7.51
CA PRO A 33 3.93 -3.77 -8.85
C PRO A 33 4.13 -2.36 -9.41
N PHE A 34 3.31 -1.39 -8.99
CA PHE A 34 3.28 -0.03 -9.52
C PHE A 34 2.98 1.01 -8.43
N ALA A 35 3.35 2.26 -8.69
CA ALA A 35 3.20 3.38 -7.75
C ALA A 35 1.74 3.75 -7.45
N ASP A 36 0.79 3.38 -8.32
CA ASP A 36 -0.65 3.66 -8.17
C ASP A 36 -1.21 3.25 -6.79
N SER A 37 -0.76 2.12 -6.26
CA SER A 37 -1.16 1.60 -4.95
C SER A 37 -0.64 2.48 -3.81
N VAL A 38 0.51 3.13 -3.98
CA VAL A 38 1.05 4.11 -3.03
C VAL A 38 0.22 5.40 -3.07
N GLU A 39 -0.14 5.88 -4.26
CA GLU A 39 -0.96 7.09 -4.41
C GLU A 39 -2.34 6.92 -3.77
N VAL A 40 -2.94 5.72 -3.85
CA VAL A 40 -4.20 5.40 -3.16
C VAL A 40 -4.01 5.43 -1.63
N ALA A 41 -2.93 4.84 -1.12
CA ALA A 41 -2.63 4.85 0.31
C ALA A 41 -2.34 6.26 0.84
N ALA A 42 -1.60 7.08 0.07
CA ALA A 42 -1.32 8.47 0.40
C ALA A 42 -2.60 9.31 0.49
N LYS A 43 -3.50 9.19 -0.50
CA LYS A 43 -4.82 9.86 -0.48
C LYS A 43 -5.69 9.43 0.70
N ALA A 44 -5.47 8.23 1.23
CA ALA A 44 -6.14 7.75 2.43
C ALA A 44 -5.51 8.26 3.74
N GLY A 45 -4.34 8.90 3.66
CA GLY A 45 -3.58 9.38 4.81
C GLY A 45 -2.76 8.29 5.51
N ALA A 46 -2.44 7.19 4.83
CA ALA A 46 -1.51 6.20 5.38
C ALA A 46 -0.10 6.78 5.47
N THR A 47 0.61 6.52 6.56
CA THR A 47 1.97 7.03 6.83
C THR A 47 3.04 5.94 6.66
N VAL A 48 2.63 4.68 6.60
CA VAL A 48 3.53 3.53 6.48
C VAL A 48 2.96 2.51 5.50
N ILE A 49 3.82 1.95 4.65
CA ILE A 49 3.53 0.80 3.79
C ILE A 49 4.52 -0.32 4.08
N ILE A 50 4.01 -1.53 4.34
CA ILE A 50 4.81 -2.75 4.49
C ILE A 50 4.46 -3.75 3.40
N GLN A 51 5.48 -4.26 2.69
CA GLN A 51 5.31 -5.20 1.59
C GLN A 51 6.56 -6.10 1.43
N PRO A 52 6.51 -7.21 0.69
CA PRO A 52 7.66 -8.12 0.54
C PRO A 52 8.86 -7.52 -0.21
N GLY A 53 8.61 -6.63 -1.17
CA GLY A 53 9.57 -6.22 -2.19
C GLY A 53 9.78 -7.31 -3.25
N GLY A 54 10.57 -6.99 -4.28
CA GLY A 54 10.91 -7.90 -5.37
C GLY A 54 10.24 -7.56 -6.71
N SER A 55 9.58 -6.40 -6.83
CA SER A 55 9.16 -5.90 -8.14
C SER A 55 10.39 -5.41 -8.93
N ILE A 56 10.39 -5.62 -10.24
CA ILE A 56 11.35 -4.95 -11.15
C ILE A 56 11.23 -3.41 -11.04
N ARG A 57 10.06 -2.93 -10.61
CA ARG A 57 9.73 -1.50 -10.43
C ARG A 57 9.74 -1.04 -8.98
N ASP A 58 10.39 -1.77 -8.07
CA ASP A 58 10.46 -1.36 -6.66
C ASP A 58 11.00 0.08 -6.51
N ARG A 59 11.89 0.54 -7.40
CA ARG A 59 12.41 1.91 -7.37
C ARG A 59 11.31 2.95 -7.55
N ASP A 60 10.44 2.78 -8.55
CA ASP A 60 9.33 3.70 -8.83
C ASP A 60 8.36 3.78 -7.64
N VAL A 61 8.15 2.64 -6.98
CA VAL A 61 7.28 2.51 -5.80
C VAL A 61 7.90 3.20 -4.58
N ILE A 62 9.21 3.02 -4.35
CA ILE A 62 9.95 3.72 -3.29
C ILE A 62 9.94 5.23 -3.53
N ASP A 63 10.18 5.67 -4.75
CA ASP A 63 10.18 7.09 -5.09
C ASP A 63 8.78 7.70 -4.89
N ALA A 64 7.70 6.95 -5.15
CA ALA A 64 6.34 7.37 -4.82
C ALA A 64 6.09 7.50 -3.31
N CYS A 65 6.63 6.59 -2.50
CA CYS A 65 6.58 6.69 -1.05
C CYS A 65 7.32 7.94 -0.55
N ASN A 66 8.53 8.18 -1.05
CA ASN A 66 9.32 9.35 -0.67
C ASN A 66 8.62 10.67 -1.02
N ARG A 67 7.98 10.77 -2.18
CA ARG A 67 7.21 11.96 -2.59
C ARG A 67 6.01 12.24 -1.67
N ASN A 68 5.45 11.21 -1.06
CA ASN A 68 4.27 11.29 -0.21
C ASN A 68 4.60 11.23 1.30
N ASP A 69 5.89 11.28 1.68
CA ASP A 69 6.36 11.14 3.07
C ASP A 69 5.83 9.87 3.77
N ILE A 70 5.83 8.76 3.02
CA ILE A 70 5.39 7.44 3.50
C ILE A 70 6.61 6.57 3.77
N ALA A 71 6.73 6.05 5.00
CA ALA A 71 7.76 5.06 5.30
C ALA A 71 7.46 3.73 4.60
N MET A 72 8.43 3.15 3.90
CA MET A 72 8.29 1.86 3.22
C MET A 72 9.19 0.79 3.86
N ILE A 73 8.60 -0.37 4.20
CA ILE A 73 9.29 -1.50 4.81
C ILE A 73 9.21 -2.72 3.89
N PHE A 74 10.38 -3.32 3.59
CA PHE A 74 10.48 -4.58 2.85
C PHE A 74 10.69 -5.77 3.77
N THR A 75 9.75 -6.71 3.77
CA THR A 75 9.83 -7.93 4.61
C THR A 75 10.66 -9.05 3.97
N LYS A 76 10.86 -9.01 2.65
CA LYS A 76 11.46 -10.10 1.85
C LYS A 76 10.74 -11.45 2.00
N ARG A 77 9.48 -11.43 2.45
CA ARG A 77 8.65 -12.63 2.67
C ARG A 77 7.25 -12.38 2.12
N ARG A 78 6.84 -13.23 1.17
CA ARG A 78 5.48 -13.22 0.59
C ARG A 78 4.56 -14.13 1.38
N HIS A 79 3.38 -13.64 1.75
CA HIS A 79 2.36 -14.39 2.48
C HIS A 79 1.15 -14.71 1.59
N PHE A 80 1.40 -15.34 0.45
CA PHE A 80 0.35 -15.67 -0.51
C PHE A 80 -0.50 -16.85 -0.03
N ARG A 81 -1.83 -16.72 -0.16
CA ARG A 81 -2.82 -17.77 0.13
C ARG A 81 -3.92 -17.75 -0.93
N HIS A 82 -4.27 -18.92 -1.44
CA HIS A 82 -5.37 -19.12 -2.41
C HIS A 82 -6.73 -19.04 -1.72
#